data_AF-A0A8T9VMB5-F1
#
_entry.id   AF-A0A8T9VMB5-F1
#
_cell.length_a   1.000
_cell.length_b   1.000
_cell.length_c   1.000
_cell.angle_alpha   90.00
_cell.angle_beta   90.00
_cell.angle_gamma   90.00
#
_symmetry.space_group_name_H-M   'P 1'
#
loop_
_entity.id
_entity.type
_entity.pdbx_description
1 polymer ?
#
loop_
_entity_poly.entity_id
_entity_poly.type
_entity_poly.pdbx_seq_one_letter_code
_entity_poly.pdbx_strand_id
1 'polypeptide(L)'
;MVLITTMGCLTTPDIKVVDRDGQAMIDELKAGTIDGFIGWEPYNAQAIDEKIGHTLMTSGEIWPDHPCCIVAVNNNWIEKVGPETSEDILKRLLYVHIHTTEWINQAKQPDHTNHTHLIETSASFTERTPTVVEKALTNIKYTHQLNQTSIQQFIEKQHEYEVYEKTKWRATGYQHPGEYANQLTDHTYLDWAVANKDMTPQQILEATGGETHTINLGILIQDLHQITVIIAMENNWFEEVGLDIRWTAGSPYANGGELMRQGIYDNKVDIGLLGIAPAASHTMNTDAKVTVVSGVNTEGSSLIVKEDINSMEDLINKKVAVPGAGTVQEFLLIMAAEKAGLTL
;
A
#
# COMPACT_ATOMS: atom_id res chain seq x y z
N MET A 1 -16.40 -49.10 16.81
CA MET A 1 -15.04 -48.54 16.76
C MET A 1 -15.16 -47.07 17.12
N VAL A 2 -14.67 -46.71 18.30
CA VAL A 2 -14.76 -45.36 18.86
C VAL A 2 -13.86 -44.45 18.05
N LEU A 3 -14.42 -43.51 17.29
CA LEU A 3 -13.64 -42.40 16.76
C LEU A 3 -13.49 -41.38 17.89
N ILE A 4 -12.33 -41.40 18.52
CA ILE A 4 -11.84 -40.35 19.41
C ILE A 4 -11.68 -39.11 18.52
N THR A 5 -12.60 -38.16 18.65
CA THR A 5 -12.38 -36.78 18.25
C THR A 5 -11.21 -36.25 19.09
N THR A 6 -10.02 -36.20 18.53
CA THR A 6 -8.95 -35.34 19.05
C THR A 6 -9.46 -33.91 18.92
N MET A 7 -9.95 -33.36 20.03
CA MET A 7 -9.96 -31.92 20.25
C MET A 7 -8.56 -31.43 19.92
N GLY A 8 -8.41 -30.75 18.77
CA GLY A 8 -7.21 -29.99 18.49
C GLY A 8 -7.00 -29.06 19.67
N CYS A 9 -5.84 -29.18 20.31
CA CYS A 9 -5.43 -28.27 21.37
C CYS A 9 -5.45 -26.87 20.74
N LEU A 10 -6.39 -26.01 21.14
CA LEU A 10 -6.34 -24.60 20.82
C LEU A 10 -5.15 -24.04 21.60
N THR A 11 -3.97 -24.07 21.00
CA THR A 11 -2.80 -23.40 21.54
C THR A 11 -3.12 -21.92 21.54
N THR A 12 -3.06 -21.29 22.71
CA THR A 12 -3.11 -19.82 22.79
C THR A 12 -1.94 -19.26 21.98
N PRO A 13 -2.17 -18.26 21.13
CA PRO A 13 -1.11 -17.66 20.34
C PRO A 13 -0.06 -17.01 21.23
N ASP A 14 1.19 -17.03 20.80
CA ASP A 14 2.31 -16.44 21.51
C ASP A 14 2.19 -14.91 21.55
N ILE A 15 1.78 -14.27 20.45
CA ILE A 15 1.64 -12.82 20.34
C ILE A 15 0.17 -12.47 20.07
N LYS A 16 -0.39 -11.50 20.79
CA LYS A 16 -1.78 -11.06 20.59
C LYS A 16 -1.83 -9.92 19.58
N VAL A 17 -2.48 -10.15 18.44
CA VAL A 17 -2.66 -9.12 17.41
C VAL A 17 -3.92 -8.27 17.68
N VAL A 18 -3.83 -6.96 17.45
CA VAL A 18 -4.99 -6.05 17.49
C VAL A 18 -5.00 -5.07 16.31
N ASP A 19 -6.19 -4.75 15.81
CA ASP A 19 -6.36 -3.82 14.70
C ASP A 19 -6.36 -2.36 15.18
N ARG A 20 -5.54 -1.50 14.60
CA ARG A 20 -5.45 -0.06 14.90
C ARG A 20 -5.16 0.75 13.65
N ASP A 21 -5.69 1.96 13.55
CA ASP A 21 -5.20 2.93 12.57
C ASP A 21 -3.82 3.49 13.00
N GLY A 22 -3.14 4.20 12.08
CA GLY A 22 -1.76 4.63 12.27
C GLY A 22 -1.56 5.51 13.52
N GLN A 23 -2.43 6.48 13.77
CA GLN A 23 -2.27 7.36 14.94
C GLN A 23 -2.63 6.64 16.24
N ALA A 24 -3.64 5.78 16.23
CA ALA A 24 -4.00 4.96 17.39
C ALA A 24 -2.87 4.01 17.80
N MET A 25 -2.07 3.48 16.85
CA MET A 25 -0.88 2.69 17.19
C MET A 25 0.13 3.47 18.02
N ILE A 26 0.43 4.71 17.64
CA ILE A 26 1.36 5.60 18.36
C ILE A 26 0.82 5.92 19.75
N ASP A 27 -0.45 6.31 19.83
CA ASP A 27 -1.09 6.71 21.08
C ASP A 27 -1.17 5.54 22.07
N GLU A 28 -1.50 4.34 21.59
CA GLU A 28 -1.58 3.14 22.41
C GLU A 28 -0.21 2.60 22.84
N LEU A 29 0.83 2.74 22.00
CA LEU A 29 2.20 2.39 22.40
C LEU A 29 2.66 3.31 23.52
N LYS A 30 2.41 4.61 23.39
CA LYS A 30 2.72 5.64 24.39
C LYS A 30 1.95 5.42 25.70
N ALA A 31 0.69 5.00 25.62
CA ALA A 31 -0.13 4.66 26.78
C ALA A 31 0.23 3.30 27.41
N GLY A 32 1.02 2.46 26.71
CA GLY A 32 1.39 1.12 27.14
C GLY A 32 0.26 0.10 27.05
N THR A 33 -0.79 0.37 26.26
CA THR A 33 -1.90 -0.58 26.04
C THR A 33 -1.60 -1.62 24.96
N ILE A 34 -0.60 -1.33 24.11
CA ILE A 34 0.10 -2.27 23.23
C ILE A 34 1.60 -2.29 23.59
N ASP A 35 2.31 -3.32 23.15
CA ASP A 35 3.74 -3.52 23.37
C ASP A 35 4.58 -3.23 22.12
N GLY A 36 3.96 -3.23 20.96
CA GLY A 36 4.55 -2.84 19.70
C GLY A 36 3.49 -2.71 18.61
N PHE A 37 3.90 -2.27 17.43
CA PHE A 37 3.06 -2.24 16.25
C PHE A 37 3.90 -2.41 15.00
N ILE A 38 3.30 -2.89 13.92
CA ILE A 38 3.89 -2.79 12.59
C ILE A 38 3.08 -1.81 11.76
N GLY A 39 3.69 -0.65 11.51
CA GLY A 39 3.07 0.48 10.84
C GLY A 39 3.81 0.83 9.55
N TRP A 40 3.30 1.83 8.85
CA TRP A 40 3.92 2.41 7.67
C TRP A 40 4.42 3.83 7.94
N GLU A 41 5.27 4.34 7.07
CA GLU A 41 5.75 5.71 7.16
C GLU A 41 4.63 6.73 6.84
N PRO A 42 4.51 7.83 7.61
CA PRO A 42 5.47 8.38 8.58
C PRO A 42 5.26 7.95 10.04
N TYR A 43 4.28 7.08 10.33
CA TYR A 43 3.93 6.74 11.71
C TYR A 43 5.10 6.06 12.46
N ASN A 44 5.89 5.27 11.74
CA ASN A 44 7.12 4.68 12.29
C ASN A 44 8.13 5.77 12.69
N ALA A 45 8.49 6.65 11.76
CA ALA A 45 9.42 7.75 12.04
C ALA A 45 8.93 8.67 13.16
N GLN A 46 7.61 8.92 13.24
CA GLN A 46 7.01 9.69 14.33
C GLN A 46 7.23 9.02 15.69
N ALA A 47 6.96 7.71 15.80
CA ALA A 47 7.17 6.98 17.06
C ALA A 47 8.64 7.02 17.52
N ILE A 48 9.58 6.93 16.58
CA ILE A 48 11.01 7.06 16.85
C ILE A 48 11.38 8.49 17.29
N ASP A 49 10.86 9.51 16.62
CA ASP A 49 11.13 10.91 16.93
C ASP A 49 10.58 11.32 18.31
N GLU A 50 9.38 10.84 18.65
CA GLU A 50 8.74 11.02 19.96
C GLU A 50 9.39 10.19 21.08
N LYS A 51 10.34 9.30 20.76
CA LYS A 51 11.04 8.41 21.69
C LYS A 51 10.09 7.52 22.50
N ILE A 52 9.02 7.04 21.86
CA ILE A 52 8.04 6.14 22.49
C ILE A 52 8.37 4.67 22.28
N GLY A 53 9.29 4.36 21.36
CA GLY A 53 9.78 3.02 21.06
C GLY A 53 10.98 3.06 20.13
N HIS A 54 11.46 1.88 19.74
CA HIS A 54 12.51 1.72 18.74
C HIS A 54 12.11 0.69 17.67
N THR A 55 12.81 0.72 16.54
CA THR A 55 12.63 -0.26 15.45
C THR A 55 13.29 -1.57 15.84
N LEU A 56 12.49 -2.63 16.04
CA LEU A 56 13.00 -3.99 16.24
C LEU A 56 13.45 -4.61 14.92
N MET A 57 12.66 -4.41 13.87
CA MET A 57 12.95 -4.93 12.53
C MET A 57 12.30 -4.05 11.47
N THR A 58 13.06 -3.68 10.44
CA THR A 58 12.50 -3.04 9.25
C THR A 58 11.82 -4.07 8.35
N SER A 59 10.84 -3.64 7.57
CA SER A 59 10.16 -4.52 6.61
C SER A 59 11.11 -5.16 5.59
N GLY A 60 12.15 -4.45 5.17
CA GLY A 60 13.19 -5.00 4.28
C GLY A 60 14.05 -6.10 4.93
N GLU A 61 14.21 -6.10 6.26
CA GLU A 61 14.87 -7.19 7.00
C GLU A 61 13.96 -8.43 7.15
N ILE A 62 12.64 -8.23 7.20
CA ILE A 62 11.64 -9.30 7.22
C ILE A 62 11.53 -9.92 5.83
N TRP A 63 11.30 -9.09 4.81
CA TRP A 63 11.13 -9.48 3.42
C TRP A 63 11.70 -8.41 2.48
N PRO A 64 12.93 -8.62 1.98
CA PRO A 64 13.60 -7.67 1.10
C PRO A 64 12.79 -7.34 -0.15
N ASP A 65 12.66 -6.04 -0.47
CA ASP A 65 11.99 -5.51 -1.66
C ASP A 65 10.54 -6.02 -1.86
N HIS A 66 9.84 -6.29 -0.77
CA HIS A 66 8.43 -6.71 -0.83
C HIS A 66 7.55 -5.61 -1.44
N PRO A 67 6.49 -5.97 -2.19
CA PRO A 67 5.54 -5.01 -2.73
C PRO A 67 4.74 -4.40 -1.58
N CYS A 68 4.45 -3.09 -1.68
CA CYS A 68 3.57 -2.39 -0.75
C CYS A 68 2.39 -1.79 -1.52
N CYS A 69 2.43 -0.49 -1.80
CA CYS A 69 1.33 0.19 -2.48
C CYS A 69 1.42 0.03 -3.99
N ILE A 70 0.24 -0.03 -4.60
CA ILE A 70 0.01 -0.19 -6.03
C ILE A 70 -1.02 0.84 -6.52
N VAL A 71 -1.09 1.02 -7.83
CA VAL A 71 -2.17 1.75 -8.51
C VAL A 71 -3.21 0.72 -8.94
N ALA A 72 -4.38 0.74 -8.31
CA ALA A 72 -5.52 -0.11 -8.62
C ALA A 72 -6.57 0.67 -9.41
N VAL A 73 -7.04 0.10 -10.50
CA VAL A 73 -8.12 0.64 -11.33
C VAL A 73 -9.39 -0.14 -11.05
N ASN A 74 -10.51 0.54 -10.87
CA ASN A 74 -11.82 -0.10 -10.70
C ASN A 74 -12.35 -0.58 -12.05
N ASN A 75 -12.57 -1.88 -12.21
CA ASN A 75 -12.99 -2.43 -13.51
C ASN A 75 -14.42 -2.01 -13.88
N ASN A 76 -15.28 -1.74 -12.88
CA ASN A 76 -16.61 -1.19 -13.15
C ASN A 76 -16.53 0.22 -13.74
N TRP A 77 -15.49 0.99 -13.40
CA TRP A 77 -15.23 2.29 -14.03
C TRP A 77 -14.77 2.11 -15.48
N ILE A 78 -13.85 1.19 -15.77
CA ILE A 78 -13.42 0.84 -17.14
C ILE A 78 -14.63 0.47 -18.00
N GLU A 79 -15.48 -0.44 -17.51
CA GLU A 79 -16.71 -0.86 -18.21
C GLU A 79 -17.65 0.32 -18.49
N LYS A 80 -17.72 1.29 -17.58
CA LYS A 80 -18.58 2.47 -17.70
C LYS A 80 -18.05 3.51 -18.67
N VAL A 81 -16.76 3.81 -18.66
CA VAL A 81 -16.16 4.85 -19.51
C VAL A 81 -15.79 4.34 -20.90
N GLY A 82 -15.60 3.04 -21.05
CA GLY A 82 -15.25 2.39 -22.31
C GLY A 82 -13.72 2.26 -22.51
N PRO A 83 -13.29 1.28 -23.31
CA PRO A 83 -11.89 0.87 -23.42
C PRO A 83 -10.98 1.99 -23.92
N GLU A 84 -11.36 2.69 -25.00
CA GLU A 84 -10.55 3.77 -25.59
C GLU A 84 -10.30 4.91 -24.58
N THR A 85 -11.35 5.42 -23.94
CA THR A 85 -11.24 6.48 -22.94
C THR A 85 -10.45 6.02 -21.70
N SER A 86 -10.68 4.80 -21.22
CA SER A 86 -9.91 4.28 -20.08
C SER A 86 -8.43 4.12 -20.42
N GLU A 87 -8.09 3.68 -21.63
CA GLU A 87 -6.71 3.52 -22.08
C GLU A 87 -5.97 4.85 -22.14
N ASP A 88 -6.60 5.88 -22.72
CA ASP A 88 -6.04 7.23 -22.79
C ASP A 88 -5.80 7.81 -21.39
N ILE A 89 -6.78 7.67 -20.49
CA ILE A 89 -6.67 8.13 -19.11
C ILE A 89 -5.53 7.42 -18.37
N LEU A 90 -5.46 6.09 -18.45
CA LEU A 90 -4.47 5.29 -17.72
C LEU A 90 -3.05 5.56 -18.22
N LYS A 91 -2.85 5.73 -19.53
CA LYS A 91 -1.56 6.12 -20.12
C LYS A 91 -1.06 7.46 -19.57
N ARG A 92 -1.94 8.48 -19.53
CA ARG A 92 -1.61 9.81 -19.00
C ARG A 92 -1.32 9.79 -17.51
N LEU A 93 -2.15 9.08 -16.74
CA LEU A 93 -1.97 8.96 -15.29
C LEU A 93 -0.64 8.26 -14.96
N LEU A 94 -0.30 7.19 -15.68
CA LEU A 94 0.97 6.48 -15.46
C LEU A 94 2.18 7.26 -15.95
N TYR A 95 2.06 8.07 -17.01
CA TYR A 95 3.10 9.02 -17.39
C TYR A 95 3.42 10.00 -16.24
N VAL A 96 2.39 10.60 -15.63
CA VAL A 96 2.57 11.51 -14.48
C VAL A 96 3.12 10.76 -13.26
N HIS A 97 2.64 9.54 -13.00
CA HIS A 97 3.11 8.72 -11.88
C HIS A 97 4.60 8.36 -12.02
N ILE A 98 5.06 7.99 -13.22
CA ILE A 98 6.49 7.74 -13.51
C ILE A 98 7.29 9.03 -13.29
N HIS A 99 6.87 10.13 -13.90
CA HIS A 99 7.55 11.43 -13.79
C HIS A 99 7.74 11.83 -12.32
N THR A 100 6.66 11.71 -11.54
CA THR A 100 6.66 12.10 -10.13
C THR A 100 7.50 11.17 -9.27
N THR A 101 7.45 9.86 -9.56
CA THR A 101 8.28 8.86 -8.87
C THR A 101 9.78 9.15 -9.07
N GLU A 102 10.19 9.41 -10.31
CA GLU A 102 11.57 9.78 -10.63
C GLU A 102 11.98 11.10 -9.96
N TRP A 103 11.10 12.11 -10.02
CA TRP A 103 11.31 13.40 -9.38
C TRP A 103 11.49 13.27 -7.87
N ILE A 104 10.65 12.49 -7.18
CA ILE A 104 10.75 12.27 -5.73
C ILE A 104 12.06 11.59 -5.38
N ASN A 105 12.44 10.55 -6.13
CA ASN A 105 13.68 9.81 -5.88
C ASN A 105 14.93 10.71 -6.00
N GLN A 106 14.91 11.72 -6.88
CA GLN A 106 15.95 12.74 -6.96
C GLN A 106 15.84 13.76 -5.82
N ALA A 107 14.64 14.27 -5.55
CA ALA A 107 14.37 15.29 -4.53
C ALA A 107 14.61 14.79 -3.08
N LYS A 108 14.67 13.47 -2.86
CA LYS A 108 15.07 12.88 -1.57
C LYS A 108 16.53 13.20 -1.17
N GLN A 109 17.40 13.57 -2.12
CA GLN A 109 18.78 13.95 -1.79
C GLN A 109 18.80 15.33 -1.11
N PRO A 110 19.44 15.48 0.08
CA PRO A 110 19.39 16.74 0.84
C PRO A 110 19.94 17.97 0.11
N ASP A 111 20.80 17.78 -0.88
CA ASP A 111 21.40 18.84 -1.69
C ASP A 111 20.63 19.15 -2.99
N HIS A 112 19.57 18.40 -3.29
CA HIS A 112 18.75 18.62 -4.47
C HIS A 112 17.93 19.90 -4.35
N THR A 113 17.80 20.66 -5.44
CA THR A 113 17.10 21.96 -5.44
C THR A 113 15.63 21.85 -5.04
N ASN A 114 15.03 20.68 -5.27
CA ASN A 114 13.64 20.39 -4.95
C ASN A 114 13.43 19.72 -3.58
N HIS A 115 14.50 19.51 -2.82
CA HIS A 115 14.43 18.81 -1.54
C HIS A 115 13.49 19.51 -0.56
N THR A 116 13.66 20.83 -0.37
CA THR A 116 12.79 21.63 0.50
C THR A 116 11.33 21.52 0.09
N HIS A 117 11.03 21.59 -1.21
CA HIS A 117 9.66 21.43 -1.73
C HIS A 117 9.08 20.06 -1.34
N LEU A 118 9.82 18.98 -1.58
CA LEU A 118 9.39 17.63 -1.19
C LEU A 118 9.10 17.54 0.32
N ILE A 119 10.00 18.06 1.16
CA ILE A 119 9.85 18.00 2.62
C ILE A 119 8.66 18.83 3.09
N GLU A 120 8.49 20.05 2.60
CA GLU A 120 7.41 20.95 3.00
C GLU A 120 6.03 20.42 2.58
N THR A 121 5.88 19.97 1.33
CA THR A 121 4.65 19.33 0.84
C THR A 121 4.32 18.08 1.65
N SER A 122 5.32 17.22 1.89
CA SER A 122 5.15 16.00 2.68
C SER A 122 4.79 16.28 4.13
N ALA A 123 5.40 17.30 4.75
CA ALA A 123 5.07 17.75 6.10
C ALA A 123 3.64 18.28 6.18
N SER A 124 3.22 19.07 5.18
CA SER A 124 1.85 19.58 5.14
C SER A 124 0.83 18.48 4.92
N PHE A 125 1.05 17.56 3.98
CA PHE A 125 0.15 16.44 3.70
C PHE A 125 0.00 15.52 4.90
N THR A 126 1.11 15.23 5.56
CA THR A 126 1.10 14.33 6.69
C THR A 126 0.70 15.02 7.98
N GLU A 127 0.79 16.34 8.10
CA GLU A 127 0.68 17.06 9.38
C GLU A 127 1.79 16.64 10.38
N ARG A 128 2.99 16.34 9.89
CA ARG A 128 4.17 16.05 10.73
C ARG A 128 5.27 17.07 10.52
N THR A 129 6.24 17.08 11.44
CA THR A 129 7.41 17.94 11.34
C THR A 129 8.29 17.54 10.15
N PRO A 130 9.03 18.48 9.54
CA PRO A 130 10.04 18.19 8.53
C PRO A 130 11.02 17.09 8.95
N THR A 131 11.43 17.08 10.23
CA THR A 131 12.33 16.05 10.79
C THR A 131 11.75 14.64 10.70
N VAL A 132 10.47 14.47 11.03
CA VAL A 132 9.79 13.16 10.94
C VAL A 132 9.68 12.73 9.48
N VAL A 133 9.27 13.64 8.61
CA VAL A 133 9.13 13.39 7.18
C VAL A 133 10.46 12.98 6.56
N GLU A 134 11.54 13.65 6.89
CA GLU A 134 12.84 13.37 6.28
C GLU A 134 13.35 11.98 6.65
N LYS A 135 13.21 11.59 7.92
CA LYS A 135 13.45 10.21 8.37
C LYS A 135 12.55 9.23 7.64
N ALA A 136 11.24 9.51 7.57
CA ALA A 136 10.27 8.63 6.95
C ALA A 136 10.57 8.37 5.46
N LEU A 137 10.89 9.41 4.70
CA LEU A 137 11.23 9.30 3.28
C LEU A 137 12.45 8.42 3.03
N THR A 138 13.45 8.40 3.93
CA THR A 138 14.62 7.51 3.79
C THR A 138 14.26 6.02 3.84
N ASN A 139 13.17 5.67 4.53
CA ASN A 139 12.74 4.28 4.70
C ASN A 139 11.81 3.78 3.56
N ILE A 140 11.41 4.66 2.63
CA ILE A 140 10.51 4.33 1.52
C ILE A 140 11.30 4.21 0.21
N LYS A 141 11.11 3.11 -0.51
CA LYS A 141 11.65 2.93 -1.87
C LYS A 141 10.53 3.15 -2.90
N TYR A 142 10.42 4.36 -3.45
CA TYR A 142 9.41 4.67 -4.46
C TYR A 142 9.74 4.00 -5.80
N THR A 143 8.74 3.40 -6.42
CA THR A 143 8.85 2.72 -7.70
C THR A 143 7.53 2.79 -8.47
N HIS A 144 7.61 2.83 -9.79
CA HIS A 144 6.45 2.62 -10.66
C HIS A 144 6.39 1.18 -11.19
N GLN A 145 7.42 0.38 -10.97
CA GLN A 145 7.51 -0.99 -11.50
C GLN A 145 6.64 -1.95 -10.69
N LEU A 146 5.93 -2.83 -11.39
CA LEU A 146 5.27 -3.97 -10.79
C LEU A 146 6.25 -5.12 -10.63
N ASN A 147 6.46 -5.56 -9.39
CA ASN A 147 7.22 -6.77 -9.12
C ASN A 147 6.28 -7.98 -9.17
N GLN A 148 5.98 -8.47 -10.38
CA GLN A 148 5.04 -9.58 -10.59
C GLN A 148 5.41 -10.82 -9.77
N THR A 149 6.71 -11.14 -9.68
CA THR A 149 7.21 -12.25 -8.88
C THR A 149 6.85 -12.07 -7.40
N SER A 150 7.11 -10.89 -6.83
CA SER A 150 6.79 -10.67 -5.41
C SER A 150 5.29 -10.53 -5.15
N ILE A 151 4.50 -10.03 -6.11
CA ILE A 151 3.03 -10.03 -6.04
C ILE A 151 2.50 -11.47 -6.04
N GLN A 152 3.05 -12.34 -6.89
CA GLN A 152 2.72 -13.76 -6.88
C GLN A 152 3.11 -14.42 -5.55
N GLN A 153 4.33 -14.20 -5.06
CA GLN A 153 4.76 -14.71 -3.75
C GLN A 153 3.85 -14.23 -2.62
N PHE A 154 3.43 -12.96 -2.68
CA PHE A 154 2.49 -12.39 -1.74
C PHE A 154 1.15 -13.14 -1.74
N ILE A 155 0.56 -13.32 -2.92
CA ILE A 155 -0.73 -14.02 -3.10
C ILE A 155 -0.63 -15.51 -2.73
N GLU A 156 0.49 -16.17 -3.07
CA GLU A 156 0.76 -17.55 -2.67
C GLU A 156 0.86 -17.70 -1.16
N LYS A 157 1.49 -16.73 -0.49
CA LYS A 157 1.59 -16.74 0.96
C LYS A 157 0.26 -16.39 1.63
N GLN A 158 -0.51 -15.43 1.11
CA GLN A 158 -1.90 -15.25 1.54
C GLN A 158 -2.68 -16.55 1.40
N HIS A 159 -2.44 -17.31 0.31
CA HIS A 159 -3.03 -18.61 0.08
C HIS A 159 -2.64 -19.64 1.17
N GLU A 160 -1.34 -19.73 1.48
CA GLU A 160 -0.77 -20.60 2.50
C GLU A 160 -1.34 -20.31 3.90
N TYR A 161 -1.49 -19.03 4.25
CA TYR A 161 -1.96 -18.58 5.55
C TYR A 161 -3.49 -18.52 5.69
N GLU A 162 -4.24 -18.98 4.68
CA GLU A 162 -5.71 -18.98 4.68
C GLU A 162 -6.34 -17.60 4.96
N VAL A 163 -5.68 -16.51 4.53
CA VAL A 163 -6.11 -15.10 4.71
C VAL A 163 -7.23 -14.72 3.71
N TYR A 164 -8.04 -15.68 3.33
CA TYR A 164 -9.14 -15.57 2.37
C TYR A 164 -10.24 -16.57 2.71
N GLU A 165 -11.47 -16.26 2.34
CA GLU A 165 -12.60 -17.15 2.54
C GLU A 165 -12.50 -18.35 1.57
N LYS A 166 -12.25 -19.55 2.11
CA LYS A 166 -12.05 -20.78 1.30
C LYS A 166 -13.15 -21.03 0.27
N THR A 167 -14.40 -20.72 0.61
CA THR A 167 -15.55 -20.89 -0.28
C THR A 167 -15.46 -19.93 -1.48
N LYS A 168 -15.08 -18.68 -1.24
CA LYS A 168 -14.93 -17.68 -2.30
C LYS A 168 -13.70 -17.92 -3.14
N TRP A 169 -12.58 -18.33 -2.55
CA TRP A 169 -11.42 -18.76 -3.31
C TRP A 169 -11.77 -19.86 -4.31
N ARG A 170 -12.50 -20.90 -3.86
CA ARG A 170 -12.99 -21.95 -4.77
C ARG A 170 -13.93 -21.41 -5.85
N ALA A 171 -14.73 -20.40 -5.54
CA ALA A 171 -15.63 -19.76 -6.49
C ALA A 171 -14.90 -18.94 -7.57
N THR A 172 -13.66 -18.49 -7.31
CA THR A 172 -12.85 -17.81 -8.35
C THR A 172 -12.50 -18.73 -9.52
N GLY A 173 -12.43 -20.05 -9.29
CA GLY A 173 -12.07 -21.05 -10.29
C GLY A 173 -10.56 -21.23 -10.53
N TYR A 174 -9.70 -20.35 -9.99
CA TYR A 174 -8.25 -20.48 -10.10
C TYR A 174 -7.75 -21.72 -9.36
N GLN A 175 -6.84 -22.46 -10.00
CA GLN A 175 -6.24 -23.66 -9.40
C GLN A 175 -4.97 -23.29 -8.62
N HIS A 176 -4.25 -22.26 -9.09
CA HIS A 176 -3.00 -21.81 -8.49
C HIS A 176 -3.04 -20.30 -8.18
N PRO A 177 -2.59 -19.86 -6.99
CA PRO A 177 -2.56 -18.44 -6.64
C PRO A 177 -1.78 -17.56 -7.62
N GLY A 178 -0.75 -18.09 -8.27
CA GLY A 178 -0.02 -17.37 -9.33
C GLY A 178 -0.87 -17.04 -10.58
N GLU A 179 -1.89 -17.84 -10.90
CA GLU A 179 -2.81 -17.53 -12.00
C GLU A 179 -3.64 -16.28 -11.68
N TYR A 180 -4.07 -16.15 -10.43
CA TYR A 180 -4.76 -14.97 -9.93
C TYR A 180 -3.86 -13.73 -9.96
N ALA A 181 -2.61 -13.87 -9.52
CA ALA A 181 -1.63 -12.78 -9.54
C ALA A 181 -1.43 -12.21 -10.96
N ASN A 182 -1.43 -13.07 -11.99
CA ASN A 182 -1.30 -12.64 -13.38
C ASN A 182 -2.58 -12.00 -13.93
N GLN A 183 -3.75 -12.41 -13.45
CA GLN A 183 -5.03 -11.80 -13.83
C GLN A 183 -5.26 -10.46 -13.14
N LEU A 184 -4.70 -10.28 -11.95
CA LEU A 184 -4.83 -9.04 -11.18
C LEU A 184 -4.03 -7.88 -11.81
N THR A 185 -2.99 -8.16 -12.59
CA THR A 185 -2.08 -7.13 -13.12
C THR A 185 -2.25 -6.90 -14.62
N ASP A 186 -2.08 -5.65 -15.06
CA ASP A 186 -2.01 -5.28 -16.48
C ASP A 186 -0.89 -4.25 -16.69
N HIS A 187 0.16 -4.69 -17.40
CA HIS A 187 1.35 -3.89 -17.66
C HIS A 187 1.21 -2.99 -18.89
N THR A 188 0.17 -3.17 -19.71
CA THR A 188 0.07 -2.55 -21.05
C THR A 188 0.19 -1.03 -20.98
N TYR A 189 -0.49 -0.41 -20.02
CA TYR A 189 -0.48 1.05 -19.85
C TYR A 189 0.86 1.55 -19.32
N LEU A 190 1.48 0.79 -18.41
CA LEU A 190 2.78 1.14 -17.83
C LEU A 190 3.89 1.04 -18.87
N ASP A 191 3.90 -0.02 -19.68
CA ASP A 191 4.87 -0.23 -20.75
C ASP A 191 4.79 0.91 -21.78
N TRP A 192 3.57 1.33 -22.14
CA TRP A 192 3.37 2.50 -22.99
C TRP A 192 3.91 3.76 -22.34
N ALA A 193 3.59 4.01 -21.07
CA ALA A 193 4.05 5.21 -20.36
C ALA A 193 5.57 5.25 -20.23
N VAL A 194 6.23 4.12 -19.94
CA VAL A 194 7.69 3.99 -19.91
C VAL A 194 8.30 4.29 -21.28
N ALA A 195 7.73 3.76 -22.36
CA ALA A 195 8.22 4.00 -23.72
C ALA A 195 8.07 5.46 -24.17
N ASN A 196 7.16 6.23 -23.56
CA ASN A 196 6.85 7.61 -23.92
C ASN A 196 7.23 8.63 -22.83
N LYS A 197 7.92 8.22 -21.76
CA LYS A 197 8.21 9.06 -20.59
C LYS A 197 9.02 10.32 -20.88
N ASP A 198 9.74 10.35 -22.00
CA ASP A 198 10.57 11.49 -22.43
C ASP A 198 9.80 12.47 -23.36
N MET A 199 8.53 12.20 -23.66
CA MET A 199 7.64 13.14 -24.35
C MET A 199 7.26 14.33 -23.46
N THR A 200 6.82 15.44 -24.06
CA THR A 200 6.23 16.54 -23.30
C THR A 200 4.78 16.23 -22.91
N PRO A 201 4.22 16.86 -21.86
CA PRO A 201 2.81 16.69 -21.49
C PRO A 201 1.83 16.95 -22.65
N GLN A 202 2.10 17.96 -23.48
CA GLN A 202 1.29 18.25 -24.66
C GLN A 202 1.33 17.12 -25.70
N GLN A 203 2.51 16.52 -25.92
CA GLN A 203 2.63 15.36 -26.82
C GLN A 203 1.89 14.14 -26.27
N ILE A 204 1.93 13.92 -24.95
CA ILE A 204 1.16 12.86 -24.29
C ILE A 204 -0.34 13.09 -24.48
N LEU A 205 -0.82 14.31 -24.23
CA LEU A 205 -2.22 14.69 -24.44
C LEU A 205 -2.68 14.45 -25.88
N GLU A 206 -1.90 14.88 -26.87
CA GLU A 206 -2.18 14.66 -28.30
C GLU A 206 -2.16 13.18 -28.69
N ALA A 207 -1.22 12.40 -28.16
CA ALA A 207 -1.08 10.97 -28.44
C ALA A 207 -2.21 10.11 -27.83
N THR A 208 -3.02 10.69 -26.94
CA THR A 208 -4.07 10.01 -26.19
C THR A 208 -5.42 10.71 -26.36
N GLY A 209 -5.71 11.27 -27.54
CA GLY A 209 -7.03 11.79 -27.91
C GLY A 209 -7.29 13.27 -27.62
N GLY A 210 -6.48 13.94 -26.82
CA GLY A 210 -6.51 15.41 -26.65
C GLY A 210 -7.64 15.96 -25.78
N GLU A 211 -8.58 15.14 -25.32
CA GLU A 211 -9.70 15.56 -24.47
C GLU A 211 -9.33 15.60 -22.99
N THR A 212 -9.98 16.45 -22.20
CA THR A 212 -9.82 16.45 -20.74
C THR A 212 -10.76 15.45 -20.10
N HIS A 213 -10.26 14.68 -19.12
CA HIS A 213 -11.04 13.68 -18.39
C HIS A 213 -10.97 13.90 -16.88
N THR A 214 -12.11 13.74 -16.20
CA THR A 214 -12.18 13.75 -14.74
C THR A 214 -11.95 12.34 -14.18
N ILE A 215 -11.12 12.23 -13.15
CA ILE A 215 -10.85 10.98 -12.43
C ILE A 215 -11.17 11.16 -10.95
N ASN A 216 -11.96 10.26 -10.39
CA ASN A 216 -12.19 10.18 -8.94
C ASN A 216 -11.11 9.30 -8.30
N LEU A 217 -10.18 9.94 -7.58
CA LEU A 217 -9.00 9.28 -7.02
C LEU A 217 -9.17 9.00 -5.52
N GLY A 218 -8.79 7.78 -5.11
CA GLY A 218 -8.72 7.38 -3.70
C GLY A 218 -7.26 7.21 -3.24
N ILE A 219 -6.91 7.81 -2.10
CA ILE A 219 -5.61 7.59 -1.43
C ILE A 219 -5.81 7.36 0.07
N LEU A 220 -4.73 7.04 0.77
CA LEU A 220 -4.73 6.87 2.23
C LEU A 220 -4.35 8.18 2.94
N ILE A 221 -4.98 8.42 4.09
CA ILE A 221 -4.76 9.61 4.90
C ILE A 221 -3.35 9.60 5.48
N GLN A 222 -2.61 10.69 5.28
CA GLN A 222 -1.27 10.92 5.85
C GLN A 222 -0.24 9.80 5.57
N ASP A 223 -0.48 8.95 4.57
CA ASP A 223 0.42 7.85 4.16
C ASP A 223 1.45 8.38 3.16
N LEU A 224 2.73 8.46 3.57
CA LEU A 224 3.78 8.98 2.70
C LEU A 224 4.02 8.10 1.48
N HIS A 225 3.59 6.83 1.47
CA HIS A 225 3.67 6.02 0.26
C HIS A 225 2.90 6.66 -0.90
N GLN A 226 1.86 7.46 -0.62
CA GLN A 226 1.01 8.11 -1.62
C GLN A 226 1.44 9.53 -2.00
N ILE A 227 2.62 9.98 -1.53
CA ILE A 227 3.05 11.36 -1.75
C ILE A 227 3.24 11.72 -3.23
N THR A 228 3.40 10.71 -4.11
CA THR A 228 3.47 10.91 -5.56
C THR A 228 2.25 11.65 -6.10
N VAL A 229 1.05 11.33 -5.62
CA VAL A 229 -0.19 11.99 -6.04
C VAL A 229 -0.20 13.45 -5.59
N ILE A 230 0.17 13.71 -4.34
CA ILE A 230 0.14 15.05 -3.76
C ILE A 230 1.11 15.98 -4.48
N ILE A 231 2.35 15.52 -4.70
CA ILE A 231 3.36 16.28 -5.43
C ILE A 231 2.90 16.57 -6.86
N ALA A 232 2.32 15.58 -7.55
CA ALA A 232 1.81 15.77 -8.90
C ALA A 232 0.68 16.81 -8.97
N MET A 233 -0.25 16.77 -8.01
CA MET A 233 -1.34 17.74 -7.91
C MET A 233 -0.85 19.15 -7.58
N GLU A 234 0.08 19.32 -6.64
CA GLU A 234 0.62 20.64 -6.29
C GLU A 234 1.38 21.30 -7.44
N ASN A 235 2.01 20.48 -8.30
CA ASN A 235 2.72 20.95 -9.49
C ASN A 235 1.81 21.05 -10.74
N ASN A 236 0.53 20.70 -10.64
CA ASN A 236 -0.45 20.66 -11.74
C ASN A 236 -0.08 19.70 -12.90
N TRP A 237 0.71 18.66 -12.63
CA TRP A 237 1.20 17.75 -13.69
C TRP A 237 0.10 16.87 -14.28
N PHE A 238 -0.98 16.62 -13.54
CA PHE A 238 -2.14 15.92 -14.09
C PHE A 238 -2.89 16.80 -15.10
N GLU A 239 -3.06 18.07 -14.79
CA GLU A 239 -3.74 19.06 -15.62
C GLU A 239 -2.98 19.30 -16.93
N GLU A 240 -1.65 19.28 -16.89
CA GLU A 240 -0.78 19.39 -18.08
C GLU A 240 -1.01 18.26 -19.09
N VAL A 241 -1.48 17.08 -18.66
CA VAL A 241 -1.87 15.96 -19.53
C VAL A 241 -3.39 15.80 -19.68
N GLY A 242 -4.15 16.84 -19.32
CA GLY A 242 -5.60 16.88 -19.47
C GLY A 242 -6.35 15.95 -18.50
N LEU A 243 -5.83 15.74 -17.29
CA LEU A 243 -6.53 15.00 -16.24
C LEU A 243 -6.98 15.95 -15.12
N ASP A 244 -8.28 15.95 -14.82
CA ASP A 244 -8.91 16.65 -13.70
C ASP A 244 -9.08 15.66 -12.53
N ILE A 245 -8.15 15.69 -11.58
CA ILE A 245 -8.16 14.78 -10.43
C ILE A 245 -9.06 15.32 -9.33
N ARG A 246 -10.02 14.49 -8.88
CA ARG A 246 -10.94 14.84 -7.80
C ARG A 246 -10.85 13.86 -6.64
N TRP A 247 -10.88 14.42 -5.44
CA TRP A 247 -11.10 13.63 -4.22
C TRP A 247 -12.55 13.16 -4.15
N THR A 248 -12.72 11.88 -3.83
CA THR A 248 -14.04 11.27 -3.71
C THR A 248 -14.62 11.51 -2.32
N ALA A 249 -15.93 11.32 -2.15
CA ALA A 249 -16.52 11.24 -0.81
C ALA A 249 -15.85 10.08 -0.04
N GLY A 250 -15.25 10.39 1.11
CA GLY A 250 -14.50 9.44 1.94
C GLY A 250 -12.99 9.38 1.67
N SER A 251 -12.49 10.00 0.60
CA SER A 251 -11.04 10.15 0.38
C SER A 251 -10.54 11.41 1.12
N PRO A 252 -9.35 11.37 1.75
CA PRO A 252 -8.49 10.20 1.93
C PRO A 252 -9.04 9.19 2.97
N TYR A 253 -8.78 7.90 2.75
CA TYR A 253 -9.30 6.79 3.58
C TYR A 253 -8.33 6.41 4.71
N ALA A 254 -8.81 5.83 5.81
CA ALA A 254 -7.95 5.51 6.95
C ALA A 254 -6.93 4.39 6.66
N ASN A 255 -7.28 3.44 5.79
CA ASN A 255 -6.40 2.35 5.35
C ASN A 255 -6.87 1.72 4.03
N GLY A 256 -6.04 0.85 3.44
CA GLY A 256 -6.34 0.19 2.16
C GLY A 256 -7.59 -0.69 2.18
N GLY A 257 -7.88 -1.36 3.30
CA GLY A 257 -9.09 -2.18 3.43
C GLY A 257 -10.37 -1.32 3.44
N GLU A 258 -10.30 -0.11 3.98
CA GLU A 258 -11.39 0.85 3.93
C GLU A 258 -11.58 1.44 2.53
N LEU A 259 -10.49 1.82 1.85
CA LEU A 259 -10.53 2.28 0.46
C LEU A 259 -11.19 1.23 -0.46
N MET A 260 -10.82 -0.04 -0.30
CA MET A 260 -11.45 -1.13 -1.08
C MET A 260 -12.96 -1.24 -0.80
N ARG A 261 -13.36 -1.22 0.48
CA ARG A 261 -14.77 -1.41 0.87
C ARG A 261 -15.68 -0.23 0.57
N GLN A 262 -15.23 0.98 0.85
CA GLN A 262 -16.08 2.19 0.80
C GLN A 262 -15.86 3.04 -0.45
N GLY A 263 -14.71 2.85 -1.13
CA GLY A 263 -14.34 3.56 -2.35
C GLY A 263 -14.57 2.70 -3.60
N ILE A 264 -13.77 1.64 -3.76
CA ILE A 264 -13.80 0.80 -4.97
C ILE A 264 -15.09 -0.03 -5.06
N TYR A 265 -15.42 -0.79 -4.02
CA TYR A 265 -16.61 -1.67 -4.02
C TYR A 265 -17.91 -0.87 -4.19
N ASP A 266 -17.99 0.32 -3.58
CA ASP A 266 -19.12 1.24 -3.73
C ASP A 266 -19.10 2.06 -5.04
N ASN A 267 -18.11 1.84 -5.92
CA ASN A 267 -17.93 2.55 -7.18
C ASN A 267 -17.83 4.09 -7.05
N LYS A 268 -17.25 4.56 -5.95
CA LYS A 268 -16.95 5.98 -5.71
C LYS A 268 -15.55 6.36 -6.19
N VAL A 269 -14.64 5.39 -6.22
CA VAL A 269 -13.24 5.54 -6.65
C VAL A 269 -13.05 4.85 -8.00
N ASP A 270 -12.51 5.60 -8.94
CA ASP A 270 -12.17 5.12 -10.28
C ASP A 270 -10.77 4.48 -10.26
N ILE A 271 -9.82 5.17 -9.61
CA ILE A 271 -8.43 4.74 -9.46
C ILE A 271 -8.02 4.98 -8.00
N GLY A 272 -7.46 3.96 -7.36
CA GLY A 272 -7.03 4.00 -5.96
C GLY A 272 -5.55 3.68 -5.81
N LEU A 273 -4.86 4.36 -4.91
CA LEU A 273 -3.54 3.94 -4.46
C LEU A 273 -3.62 3.37 -3.05
N LEU A 274 -3.23 2.11 -2.91
CA LEU A 274 -3.29 1.33 -1.67
C LEU A 274 -2.39 0.11 -1.73
N GLY A 275 -2.25 -0.59 -0.60
CA GLY A 275 -1.52 -1.85 -0.53
C GLY A 275 -2.04 -2.94 -1.49
N ILE A 276 -1.13 -3.71 -2.09
CA ILE A 276 -1.47 -4.90 -2.88
C ILE A 276 -2.27 -5.93 -2.05
N ALA A 277 -2.01 -5.98 -0.74
CA ALA A 277 -2.64 -6.93 0.17
C ALA A 277 -4.16 -6.75 0.29
N PRO A 278 -4.67 -5.56 0.64
CA PRO A 278 -6.09 -5.29 0.60
C PRO A 278 -6.66 -5.37 -0.82
N ALA A 279 -5.92 -4.98 -1.87
CA ALA A 279 -6.41 -5.10 -3.24
C ALA A 279 -6.70 -6.57 -3.62
N ALA A 280 -5.72 -7.47 -3.42
CA ALA A 280 -5.83 -8.88 -3.74
C ALA A 280 -6.84 -9.61 -2.84
N SER A 281 -6.71 -9.46 -1.52
CA SER A 281 -7.61 -10.15 -0.58
C SER A 281 -9.06 -9.69 -0.73
N HIS A 282 -9.32 -8.41 -0.95
CA HIS A 282 -10.69 -7.92 -1.06
C HIS A 282 -11.36 -8.39 -2.35
N THR A 283 -10.63 -8.41 -3.46
CA THR A 283 -11.14 -8.93 -4.74
C THR A 283 -11.33 -10.44 -4.76
N MET A 284 -10.57 -11.20 -3.96
CA MET A 284 -10.85 -12.63 -3.73
C MET A 284 -12.07 -12.87 -2.84
N ASN A 285 -12.41 -11.91 -1.97
CA ASN A 285 -13.42 -12.07 -0.92
C ASN A 285 -14.74 -11.33 -1.20
N THR A 286 -14.84 -10.58 -2.31
CA THR A 286 -16.01 -9.78 -2.66
C THR A 286 -16.21 -9.75 -4.18
N ASP A 287 -17.27 -9.11 -4.65
CA ASP A 287 -17.50 -8.86 -6.08
C ASP A 287 -16.73 -7.62 -6.60
N ALA A 288 -15.88 -6.99 -5.77
CA ALA A 288 -15.00 -5.92 -6.25
C ALA A 288 -14.05 -6.47 -7.32
N LYS A 289 -13.88 -5.71 -8.40
CA LYS A 289 -12.96 -6.04 -9.48
C LYS A 289 -11.98 -4.90 -9.66
N VAL A 290 -10.70 -5.21 -9.51
CA VAL A 290 -9.63 -4.25 -9.77
C VAL A 290 -8.59 -4.84 -10.69
N THR A 291 -7.96 -3.95 -11.46
CA THR A 291 -6.75 -4.24 -12.23
C THR A 291 -5.63 -3.37 -11.68
N VAL A 292 -4.52 -4.00 -11.31
CA VAL A 292 -3.31 -3.35 -10.83
C VAL A 292 -2.44 -2.99 -12.02
N VAL A 293 -2.18 -1.68 -12.20
CA VAL A 293 -1.50 -1.17 -13.41
C VAL A 293 -0.10 -0.61 -13.15
N SER A 294 0.28 -0.40 -11.89
CA SER A 294 1.61 0.12 -11.53
C SER A 294 1.94 -0.16 -10.06
N GLY A 295 3.23 -0.22 -9.73
CA GLY A 295 3.71 -0.11 -8.35
C GLY A 295 3.70 1.35 -7.88
N VAL A 296 3.82 1.57 -6.56
CA VAL A 296 4.01 2.90 -5.95
C VAL A 296 5.26 2.91 -5.07
N ASN A 297 5.42 1.89 -4.23
CA ASN A 297 6.62 1.71 -3.42
C ASN A 297 6.84 0.24 -3.05
N THR A 298 8.09 -0.06 -2.71
CA THR A 298 8.47 -1.22 -1.92
C THR A 298 8.91 -0.77 -0.52
N GLU A 299 8.79 -1.65 0.46
CA GLU A 299 9.19 -1.39 1.85
C GLU A 299 8.50 -0.15 2.47
N GLY A 300 9.08 0.45 3.51
CA GLY A 300 8.49 1.60 4.22
C GLY A 300 7.53 1.21 5.36
N SER A 301 7.64 -0.02 5.86
CA SER A 301 7.05 -0.46 7.14
C SER A 301 8.12 -0.93 8.12
N SER A 302 7.80 -0.94 9.41
CA SER A 302 8.72 -1.37 10.48
C SER A 302 7.94 -1.91 11.68
N LEU A 303 8.49 -2.93 12.34
CA LEU A 303 8.03 -3.37 13.66
C LEU A 303 8.64 -2.45 14.73
N ILE A 304 7.82 -1.55 15.27
CA ILE A 304 8.17 -0.64 16.35
C ILE A 304 7.75 -1.27 17.67
N VAL A 305 8.63 -1.30 18.65
CA VAL A 305 8.38 -1.91 19.97
C VAL A 305 8.84 -0.98 21.10
N LYS A 306 8.37 -1.26 22.31
CA LYS A 306 8.88 -0.57 23.50
C LYS A 306 10.36 -0.88 23.76
N GLU A 307 11.02 0.01 24.48
CA GLU A 307 12.46 -0.07 24.74
C GLU A 307 12.93 -1.35 25.46
N ASP A 308 12.06 -2.00 26.21
CA ASP A 308 12.38 -3.25 26.92
C ASP A 308 12.30 -4.51 26.04
N ILE A 309 11.87 -4.39 24.78
CA ILE A 309 11.67 -5.51 23.84
C ILE A 309 12.78 -5.48 22.80
N ASN A 310 13.64 -6.50 22.78
CA ASN A 310 14.85 -6.51 21.94
C ASN A 310 14.89 -7.71 20.98
N SER A 311 13.85 -8.55 21.01
CA SER A 311 13.73 -9.76 20.20
C SER A 311 12.25 -10.10 19.95
N MET A 312 11.98 -11.00 19.02
CA MET A 312 10.62 -11.49 18.79
C MET A 312 10.12 -12.30 20.00
N GLU A 313 11.01 -13.00 20.70
CA GLU A 313 10.71 -13.80 21.88
C GLU A 313 10.25 -12.93 23.06
N ASP A 314 10.71 -11.68 23.15
CA ASP A 314 10.23 -10.71 24.15
C ASP A 314 8.76 -10.30 23.91
N LEU A 315 8.19 -10.60 22.73
CA LEU A 315 6.79 -10.39 22.40
C LEU A 315 5.86 -11.53 22.85
N ILE A 316 6.39 -12.60 23.44
CA ILE A 316 5.55 -13.67 23.99
C ILE A 316 4.62 -13.12 25.09
N ASN A 317 3.33 -13.43 24.96
CA ASN A 317 2.19 -12.91 25.73
C ASN A 317 1.94 -11.40 25.64
N LYS A 318 2.61 -10.71 24.70
CA LYS A 318 2.46 -9.26 24.46
C LYS A 318 1.40 -8.97 23.41
N LYS A 319 1.05 -7.69 23.27
CA LYS A 319 0.08 -7.21 22.29
C LYS A 319 0.77 -6.38 21.20
N VAL A 320 0.61 -6.77 19.93
CA VAL A 320 1.16 -6.04 18.79
C VAL A 320 0.03 -5.53 17.90
N ALA A 321 0.06 -4.26 17.52
CA ALA A 321 -0.94 -3.68 16.64
C ALA A 321 -0.58 -3.78 15.16
N VAL A 322 -1.59 -3.98 14.32
CA VAL A 322 -1.50 -3.97 12.85
C VAL A 322 -2.66 -3.13 12.28
N PRO A 323 -2.60 -2.66 11.01
CA PRO A 323 -3.64 -1.83 10.44
C PRO A 323 -4.99 -2.54 10.27
N GLY A 324 -4.94 -3.86 10.16
CA GLY A 324 -6.08 -4.76 10.10
C GLY A 324 -5.72 -6.08 9.43
N ALA A 325 -6.65 -7.03 9.51
CA ALA A 325 -6.53 -8.31 8.84
C ALA A 325 -6.38 -8.16 7.30
N GLY A 326 -5.49 -8.94 6.69
CA GLY A 326 -5.21 -8.95 5.26
C GLY A 326 -4.34 -7.79 4.76
N THR A 327 -3.68 -7.06 5.67
CA THR A 327 -2.77 -5.95 5.32
C THR A 327 -1.33 -6.43 5.12
N VAL A 328 -0.50 -5.63 4.44
CA VAL A 328 0.92 -5.96 4.25
C VAL A 328 1.63 -6.07 5.60
N GLN A 329 1.26 -5.22 6.56
CA GLN A 329 1.84 -5.15 7.89
C GLN A 329 1.52 -6.39 8.73
N GLU A 330 0.26 -6.86 8.75
CA GLU A 330 -0.08 -8.12 9.41
C GLU A 330 0.72 -9.28 8.82
N PHE A 331 0.83 -9.33 7.51
CA PHE A 331 1.59 -10.36 6.81
C PHE A 331 3.09 -10.35 7.18
N LEU A 332 3.70 -9.17 7.25
CA LEU A 332 5.08 -9.01 7.72
C LEU A 332 5.25 -9.48 9.18
N LEU A 333 4.26 -9.24 10.04
CA LEU A 333 4.28 -9.73 11.42
C LEU A 333 4.19 -11.26 11.48
N ILE A 334 3.35 -11.89 10.66
CA ILE A 334 3.26 -13.36 10.52
C ILE A 334 4.64 -13.92 10.15
N MET A 335 5.26 -13.39 9.09
CA MET A 335 6.59 -13.86 8.65
C MET A 335 7.67 -13.68 9.72
N ALA A 336 7.67 -12.55 10.43
CA ALA A 336 8.62 -12.29 11.51
C ALA A 336 8.45 -13.27 12.69
N ALA A 337 7.20 -13.55 13.07
CA ALA A 337 6.88 -14.51 14.13
C ALA A 337 7.31 -15.93 13.75
N GLU A 338 7.02 -16.38 12.53
CA GLU A 338 7.42 -17.71 12.05
C GLU A 338 8.93 -17.91 12.02
N LYS A 339 9.67 -16.90 11.58
CA LYS A 339 11.15 -16.92 11.57
C LYS A 339 11.73 -17.08 12.98
N ALA A 340 11.00 -16.61 14.01
CA ALA A 340 11.33 -16.79 15.42
C ALA A 340 10.68 -18.04 16.05
N GLY A 341 9.88 -18.82 15.30
CA GLY A 341 9.18 -19.99 15.81
C GLY A 341 8.00 -19.68 16.72
N LEU A 342 7.34 -18.53 16.52
CA LEU A 342 6.21 -18.02 17.31
C LEU A 342 4.89 -18.05 16.51
N THR A 343 3.77 -18.00 17.24
CA THR A 343 2.40 -18.00 16.69
C THR A 343 1.64 -16.70 17.00
N LEU A 344 0.74 -16.29 16.10
CA LEU A 344 -0.14 -15.10 16.23
C LEU A 344 -1.60 -15.47 16.52
#